data_AF-A0A4R5J026-F1
#
_entry.id   AF-A0A4R5J026-F1
#
_cell.length_a   1.000
_cell.length_b   1.000
_cell.length_c   1.000
_cell.angle_alpha   90.00
_cell.angle_beta   90.00
_cell.angle_gamma   90.00
#
_symmetry.space_group_name_H-M   'P 1'
#
loop_
_entity.id
_entity.type
_entity.pdbx_description
1 polymer ?
#
loop_
_entity_poly.entity_id
_entity_poly.type
_entity_poly.pdbx_seq_one_letter_code
_entity_poly.pdbx_strand_id
1 'polypeptide(L)' 'SRYFPTDRSRQWNFATTSAAEGKTFGLELFRASTVAIIRHVKIRASANPFDPEWTEYFARRRTLKRFARLPGASPWC' A
#
# COMPACT_ATOMS: atom_id res chain seq x y z
N SER A 1 -21.84 9.43 20.37
CA SER A 1 -20.80 8.79 19.54
C SER A 1 -21.27 8.57 18.10
N ARG A 2 -21.75 9.62 17.38
CA ARG A 2 -22.37 9.45 16.06
C ARG A 2 -21.37 9.22 14.92
N TYR A 3 -20.22 9.89 14.99
CA TYR A 3 -19.20 9.87 13.93
C TYR A 3 -17.89 9.19 14.34
N PHE A 4 -17.65 9.03 15.65
CA PHE A 4 -16.41 8.44 16.17
C PHE A 4 -16.74 7.27 17.10
N PRO A 5 -17.22 6.13 16.57
CA PRO A 5 -17.48 4.96 17.38
C PRO A 5 -16.19 4.45 18.05
N THR A 6 -16.34 3.90 19.26
CA THR A 6 -15.29 3.14 19.92
C THR A 6 -15.42 1.69 19.50
N ASP A 7 -14.41 1.15 18.84
CA ASP A 7 -14.33 -0.28 18.49
C ASP A 7 -13.22 -0.94 19.30
N ARG A 8 -13.60 -1.75 20.30
CA ARG A 8 -12.70 -2.42 21.25
C ARG A 8 -11.68 -1.45 21.86
N SER A 9 -10.43 -1.50 21.40
CA SER A 9 -9.30 -0.67 21.85
C SER A 9 -9.02 0.54 20.95
N ARG A 10 -9.78 0.70 19.87
CA ARG A 10 -9.56 1.71 18.82
C ARG A 10 -10.58 2.83 18.98
N GLN A 11 -10.08 4.04 19.13
CA GLN A 11 -10.86 5.28 19.23
C GLN A 11 -10.50 6.21 18.05
N TRP A 12 -11.25 7.30 17.87
CA TRP A 12 -10.98 8.35 16.88
C TRP A 12 -11.04 7.93 15.40
N ASN A 13 -11.78 6.88 15.08
CA ASN A 13 -12.05 6.51 13.68
C ASN A 13 -13.33 7.19 13.23
N PHE A 14 -13.26 7.96 12.15
CA PHE A 14 -14.48 8.51 11.57
C PHE A 14 -15.26 7.40 10.85
N ALA A 15 -16.51 7.22 11.24
CA ALA A 15 -17.42 6.29 10.60
C ALA A 15 -18.83 6.90 10.47
N THR A 16 -19.53 6.51 9.43
CA THR A 16 -20.93 6.90 9.16
C THR A 16 -21.67 5.72 8.56
N THR A 17 -22.99 5.78 8.56
CA THR A 17 -23.81 4.85 7.79
C THR A 17 -24.19 5.48 6.45
N SER A 18 -24.16 4.70 5.38
CA SER A 18 -24.73 5.06 4.08
C SER A 18 -25.83 4.08 3.70
N ALA A 19 -26.75 4.50 2.84
CA ALA A 19 -27.81 3.66 2.31
C ALA A 19 -27.70 3.60 0.78
N ALA A 20 -27.67 2.39 0.23
CA ALA A 20 -27.78 2.15 -1.21
C ALA A 20 -28.70 0.95 -1.44
N GLU A 21 -29.54 1.01 -2.48
CA GLU A 21 -30.44 -0.08 -2.87
C GLU A 21 -31.30 -0.63 -1.71
N GLY A 22 -31.79 0.26 -0.83
CA GLY A 22 -32.62 -0.12 0.32
C GLY A 22 -31.88 -0.81 1.47
N LYS A 23 -30.55 -0.96 1.39
CA LYS A 23 -29.72 -1.50 2.47
C LYS A 23 -28.86 -0.42 3.10
N THR A 24 -28.81 -0.41 4.43
CA THR A 24 -27.91 0.44 5.20
C THR A 24 -26.61 -0.32 5.50
N PHE A 25 -25.47 0.32 5.29
CA PHE A 25 -24.15 -0.24 5.58
C PHE A 25 -23.25 0.80 6.25
N GLY A 26 -22.30 0.32 7.05
CA GLY A 26 -21.29 1.14 7.69
C GLY A 26 -20.18 1.52 6.70
N LEU A 27 -19.72 2.75 6.80
CA LEU A 27 -18.55 3.29 6.13
C LEU A 27 -17.59 3.80 7.22
N GLU A 28 -16.32 3.38 7.15
CA GLU A 28 -15.23 3.92 7.97
C GLU A 28 -14.19 4.52 7.04
N LEU A 29 -13.52 5.59 7.47
CA LEU A 29 -12.37 6.10 6.74
C LEU A 29 -11.25 5.05 6.68
N PHE A 30 -10.69 4.89 5.48
CA PHE A 30 -9.50 4.08 5.30
C PHE A 30 -8.32 4.66 6.07
N ARG A 31 -7.58 3.78 6.75
CA ARG A 31 -6.43 4.18 7.56
C ARG A 31 -5.18 4.21 6.70
N ALA A 32 -4.68 5.40 6.40
CA ALA A 32 -3.41 5.54 5.66
C ALA A 32 -2.24 4.80 6.34
N SER A 33 -2.26 4.64 7.66
CA SER A 33 -1.23 3.93 8.42
C SER A 33 -1.23 2.40 8.24
N THR A 34 -2.30 1.79 7.71
CA THR A 34 -2.31 0.36 7.39
C THR A 34 -1.65 0.07 6.03
N VAL A 35 -1.39 1.10 5.22
CA VAL A 35 -0.61 0.96 4.00
C VAL A 35 0.82 0.61 4.38
N ALA A 36 1.25 -0.59 4.00
CA ALA A 36 2.61 -1.05 4.26
C ALA A 36 3.62 -0.14 3.55
N ILE A 37 4.64 0.32 4.29
CA ILE A 37 5.72 1.11 3.70
C ILE A 37 6.62 0.18 2.87
N ILE A 38 6.56 0.33 1.55
CA ILE A 38 7.47 -0.37 0.63
C ILE A 38 8.74 0.44 0.48
N ARG A 39 9.88 -0.12 0.88
CA ARG A 39 11.19 0.52 0.70
C ARG A 39 11.79 0.10 -0.63
N HIS A 40 12.02 1.07 -1.51
CA HIS A 40 12.72 0.84 -2.77
C HIS A 40 14.22 1.08 -2.57
N VAL A 41 15.05 0.10 -2.92
CA VAL A 41 16.50 0.27 -2.98
C VAL A 41 16.81 1.33 -4.04
N LYS A 42 17.61 2.36 -3.74
CA LYS A 42 17.99 3.39 -4.74
C LYS A 42 18.88 2.82 -5.84
N ILE A 43 18.92 3.47 -7.00
CA ILE A 43 19.93 3.19 -8.03
C ILE A 43 21.23 3.87 -7.58
N ARG A 44 22.38 3.20 -7.75
CA ARG A 44 23.69 3.80 -7.49
C ARG A 44 23.86 5.06 -8.36
N ALA A 45 24.30 6.17 -7.76
CA ALA A 45 24.38 7.45 -8.45
C ALA A 45 25.29 7.43 -9.69
N SER A 46 26.37 6.63 -9.64
CA SER A 46 27.32 6.45 -10.74
C SER A 46 26.85 5.47 -11.82
N ALA A 47 25.70 4.82 -11.66
CA ALA A 47 25.27 3.78 -12.59
C ALA A 47 24.83 4.37 -13.94
N ASN A 48 25.53 3.99 -15.01
CA ASN A 48 25.21 4.39 -16.38
C ASN A 48 24.63 3.20 -17.18
N PRO A 49 23.40 3.28 -17.73
CA PRO A 49 22.80 2.19 -18.51
C PRO A 49 23.54 1.79 -19.80
N PHE A 50 24.39 2.67 -20.34
CA PHE A 50 25.10 2.46 -21.60
C PHE A 50 26.57 2.08 -21.41
N ASP A 51 27.04 2.09 -20.17
CA ASP A 51 28.39 1.68 -19.83
C ASP A 51 28.40 0.16 -19.59
N PRO A 52 29.19 -0.62 -20.36
CA PRO A 52 29.26 -2.07 -20.21
C PRO A 52 29.57 -2.54 -18.80
N GLU A 53 30.34 -1.77 -18.01
CA GLU A 53 30.67 -2.12 -16.62
C GLU A 53 29.43 -2.25 -15.72
N TRP A 54 28.33 -1.56 -16.05
CA TRP A 54 27.08 -1.59 -15.29
C TRP A 54 26.08 -2.64 -15.75
N THR A 55 26.39 -3.40 -16.81
CA THR A 55 25.48 -4.39 -17.41
C THR A 55 25.01 -5.41 -16.39
N GLU A 56 25.93 -5.98 -15.61
CA GLU A 56 25.62 -7.00 -14.60
C GLU A 56 24.76 -6.42 -13.47
N TYR A 57 25.07 -5.20 -13.01
CA TYR A 57 24.30 -4.50 -11.99
C TYR A 57 22.83 -4.33 -12.40
N PHE A 58 22.57 -3.89 -13.64
CA PHE A 58 21.20 -3.76 -14.13
C PHE A 58 20.52 -5.10 -14.39
N ALA A 59 21.24 -6.13 -14.85
CA ALA A 59 20.71 -7.47 -15.02
C ALA A 59 20.20 -8.05 -13.69
N ARG A 60 21.04 -8.00 -12.63
CA ARG A 60 20.66 -8.44 -11.28
C ARG A 60 19.52 -7.62 -10.69
N ARG A 61 19.48 -6.32 -10.96
CA ARG A 61 18.40 -5.45 -10.46
C ARG A 61 17.04 -5.75 -11.10
N ARG A 62 17.01 -6.18 -12.37
CA ARG A 62 15.76 -6.61 -13.05
C ARG A 62 15.20 -7.90 -12.45
N THR A 63 16.05 -8.87 -12.10
CA THR A 63 15.59 -10.13 -11.48
C THR A 63 15.02 -9.89 -10.09
N LEU A 64 15.61 -8.99 -9.30
CA LEU A 64 15.11 -8.63 -7.97
C LEU A 64 13.75 -7.93 -7.99
N LYS A 65 13.46 -7.10 -9.00
CA LYS A 65 12.14 -6.43 -9.14
C LYS A 65 10.98 -7.42 -9.33
N ARG A 66 11.25 -8.61 -9.89
CA ARG A 66 10.21 -9.61 -10.21
C ARG A 66 9.64 -10.30 -8.97
N PHE A 67 10.27 -10.15 -7.80
CA PHE A 67 9.86 -10.78 -6.53
C PHE A 67 9.15 -9.84 -5.55
N ALA A 68 8.92 -8.58 -5.92
CA ALA A 68 8.07 -7.70 -5.13
C ALA A 68 6.61 -8.16 -5.30
N ARG A 69 6.18 -9.08 -4.43
CA ARG A 69 4.77 -9.42 -4.26
C ARG A 69 4.00 -8.11 -4.12
N LEU A 70 2.90 -7.97 -4.86
CA LEU A 70 1.92 -6.91 -4.60
C LEU A 70 1.54 -7.03 -3.12
N PRO A 71 1.87 -6.04 -2.27
CA PRO A 71 1.47 -6.12 -0.88
C PRO A 71 -0.04 -5.88 -0.80
N GLY A 72 -0.75 -6.87 -0.29
CA GLY A 72 -1.91 -6.63 0.57
C GLY A 72 -3.11 -5.92 -0.05
N ALA A 73 -3.29 -5.93 -1.37
CA ALA A 73 -4.64 -5.81 -1.88
C ALA A 73 -5.33 -7.15 -1.58
N SER A 74 -5.97 -7.26 -0.41
CA SER A 74 -7.18 -8.08 -0.35
C SER A 74 -8.00 -7.64 -1.56
N PRO A 75 -8.46 -8.56 -2.42
CA PRO A 75 -9.54 -8.23 -3.31
C PRO A 75 -10.62 -7.65 -2.40
N TRP A 76 -11.01 -6.42 -2.69
CA TRP A 76 -12.33 -6.00 -2.26
C TRP A 76 -13.27 -6.91 -3.05
N CYS A 77 -14.14 -7.62 -2.32
CA CYS A 77 -14.96 -8.79 -2.70
C CYS A 77 -14.39 -10.14 -2.25
#